data_AF-A0A1H8SP59-F1
#
_entry.id   AF-A0A1H8SP59-F1
#
_cell.length_a   1.000
_cell.length_b   1.000
_cell.length_c   1.000
_cell.angle_alpha   90.00
_cell.angle_beta   90.00
_cell.angle_gamma   90.00
#
_symmetry.space_group_name_H-M   'P 1'
#
loop_
_entity.id
_entity.type
_entity.pdbx_description
1 polymer ?
#
loop_
_entity_poly.entity_id
_entity_poly.type
_entity_poly.pdbx_seq_one_letter_code
_entity_poly.pdbx_strand_id
1 'polypeptide(L)'
;MVQAIAGLPFLLSEGMEVRFVPPTLKGPRSAFVRELFQSKGNACEVSFDGVESASDADLLIGSYCLVRRDSLPEIDYASTPSALAGWRVCDAEFGDLGEIAEVIDNPGQSLLVVRGERGEVLIPVVDEFIRSIQEEERVVGTAIPAGLLTLSESSDEDLPEDES
;
A
#
# COMPACT_ATOMS: atom_id res chain seq x y z
N MET A 1 -7.49 18.23 4.03
CA MET A 1 -7.25 16.77 4.00
C MET A 1 -6.06 16.47 3.11
N VAL A 2 -5.20 15.56 3.55
CA VAL A 2 -4.08 15.01 2.78
C VAL A 2 -4.42 13.56 2.43
N GLN A 3 -4.10 13.15 1.21
CA GLN A 3 -4.37 11.80 0.73
C GLN A 3 -3.07 11.06 0.43
N ALA A 4 -3.06 9.76 0.67
CA ALA A 4 -1.96 8.92 0.22
C ALA A 4 -1.92 8.90 -1.32
N ILE A 5 -0.72 8.77 -1.88
CA ILE A 5 -0.56 8.54 -3.32
C ILE A 5 -1.12 7.15 -3.64
N ALA A 6 -1.78 7.00 -4.79
CA ALA A 6 -2.36 5.73 -5.20
C ALA A 6 -1.33 4.58 -5.16
N GLY A 7 -1.68 3.48 -4.48
CA GLY A 7 -0.79 2.33 -4.29
C GLY A 7 0.31 2.51 -3.25
N LEU A 8 0.33 3.63 -2.51
CA LEU A 8 1.26 3.86 -1.40
C LEU A 8 0.50 4.05 -0.08
N PRO A 9 1.08 3.60 1.04
CA PRO A 9 0.50 3.84 2.35
C PRO A 9 0.61 5.30 2.77
N PHE A 10 -0.27 5.70 3.68
CA PHE A 10 -0.18 7.00 4.33
C PHE A 10 0.85 6.94 5.47
N LEU A 11 2.00 7.61 5.31
CA LEU A 11 3.13 7.50 6.24
C LEU A 11 3.45 8.77 7.02
N LEU A 12 2.65 9.84 6.90
CA LEU A 12 2.91 11.05 7.68
C LEU A 12 2.68 10.78 9.17
N SER A 13 3.58 11.30 10.00
CA SER A 13 3.51 11.22 11.46
C SER A 13 3.76 12.59 12.08
N GLU A 14 3.27 12.77 13.31
CA GLU A 14 3.49 14.01 14.07
C GLU A 14 4.98 14.31 14.21
N GLY A 15 5.35 15.58 14.07
CA GLY A 15 6.73 16.05 14.14
C GLY A 15 7.54 15.90 12.83
N MET A 16 6.98 15.28 11.78
CA MET A 16 7.67 15.20 10.49
C MET A 16 7.79 16.56 9.80
N GLU A 17 8.96 16.85 9.22
CA GLU A 17 9.15 17.97 8.30
C GLU A 17 8.67 17.57 6.89
N VAL A 18 7.68 18.29 6.38
CA VAL A 18 7.17 18.14 5.00
C VAL A 18 7.60 19.32 4.13
N ARG A 19 7.81 19.05 2.84
CA ARG A 19 7.95 20.07 1.80
C ARG A 19 6.82 19.96 0.79
N PHE A 20 6.23 21.10 0.47
CA PHE A 20 5.13 21.18 -0.48
C PHE A 20 5.67 21.37 -1.90
N VAL A 21 5.33 20.45 -2.80
CA VAL A 21 5.81 20.46 -4.20
C VAL A 21 4.64 20.20 -5.16
N PRO A 22 4.43 20.98 -6.23
CA PRO A 22 5.23 22.14 -6.63
C PRO A 22 5.15 23.29 -5.61
N PRO A 23 6.21 24.09 -5.45
CA PRO A 23 6.20 25.18 -4.48
C PRO A 23 5.15 26.22 -4.89
N THR A 24 4.34 26.61 -3.91
CA THR A 24 3.31 27.62 -4.11
C THR A 24 3.94 29.02 -4.25
N LEU A 25 3.35 29.87 -5.08
CA LEU A 25 3.80 31.27 -5.26
C LEU A 25 3.63 32.10 -3.99
N LYS A 26 2.63 31.74 -3.18
CA LYS A 26 2.27 32.35 -1.89
C LYS A 26 2.00 31.23 -0.89
N GLY A 27 2.37 31.44 0.36
CA GLY A 27 2.19 30.45 1.43
C GLY A 27 3.47 29.71 1.80
N PRO A 28 3.36 28.74 2.72
CA PRO A 28 4.51 28.00 3.23
C PRO A 28 5.08 27.05 2.17
N ARG A 29 6.41 26.93 2.11
CA ARG A 29 7.12 25.96 1.24
C ARG A 29 7.41 24.63 1.96
N SER A 30 7.41 24.67 3.28
CA SER A 30 7.64 23.55 4.17
C SER A 30 6.91 23.80 5.47
N ALA A 31 6.57 22.73 6.17
CA ALA A 31 5.94 22.79 7.48
C ALA A 31 6.28 21.55 8.30
N PHE A 32 6.03 21.61 9.61
CA PHE A 32 6.01 20.42 10.46
C PHE A 32 4.58 19.91 10.60
N VAL A 33 4.40 18.60 10.64
CA VAL A 33 3.11 17.99 10.98
C VAL A 33 2.86 18.18 12.48
N ARG A 34 1.79 18.90 12.83
CA ARG A 34 1.38 19.13 14.22
C ARG A 34 0.44 18.05 14.73
N GLU A 35 -0.58 17.72 13.96
CA GLU A 35 -1.60 16.75 14.38
C GLU A 35 -2.12 15.99 13.17
N LEU A 36 -2.53 14.74 13.39
CA LEU A 36 -3.18 13.89 12.39
C LEU A 36 -4.46 13.30 12.96
N PHE A 37 -5.54 13.37 12.18
CA PHE A 37 -6.81 12.72 12.47
C PHE A 37 -7.18 11.78 11.32
N GLN A 38 -7.09 10.48 11.58
CA GLN A 38 -7.42 9.44 10.61
C GLN A 38 -8.88 9.60 10.16
N SER A 39 -9.09 9.79 8.86
CA SER A 39 -10.42 9.76 8.26
C SER A 39 -10.69 8.39 7.63
N LYS A 40 -11.92 8.15 7.17
CA LYS A 40 -12.25 6.88 6.49
C LYS A 40 -11.45 6.74 5.18
N GLY A 41 -10.77 5.61 4.98
CA GLY A 41 -10.01 5.29 3.77
C GLY A 41 -8.58 5.86 3.75
N ASN A 42 -8.05 6.18 2.57
CA ASN A 42 -6.66 6.63 2.37
C ASN A 42 -6.48 8.16 2.55
N ALA A 43 -7.35 8.80 3.33
CA ALA A 43 -7.32 10.23 3.60
C ALA A 43 -7.13 10.49 5.09
N CYS A 44 -6.34 11.53 5.40
CA CYS A 44 -6.10 11.97 6.76
C CYS A 44 -6.30 13.49 6.84
N GLU A 45 -6.91 13.96 7.92
CA GLU A 45 -6.89 15.37 8.24
C GLU A 45 -5.56 15.67 8.95
N VAL A 46 -4.81 16.63 8.42
CA VAL A 46 -3.45 16.93 8.89
C VAL A 46 -3.35 18.41 9.17
N SER A 47 -2.92 18.75 10.37
CA SER A 47 -2.60 20.11 10.78
C SER A 47 -1.11 20.35 10.60
N PHE A 48 -0.76 21.44 9.92
CA PHE A 48 0.63 21.83 9.70
C PHE A 48 0.99 23.06 10.54
N ASP A 49 2.26 23.17 10.92
CA ASP A 49 2.77 24.41 11.50
C ASP A 49 2.78 25.54 10.45
N GLY A 50 2.33 26.73 10.84
CA GLY A 50 2.19 27.88 9.95
C GLY A 50 1.00 27.83 8.96
N VAL A 51 0.11 26.83 9.05
CA VAL A 51 -1.16 26.77 8.32
C VAL A 51 -2.29 26.83 9.34
N GLU A 52 -2.87 28.03 9.55
CA GLU A 52 -3.84 28.26 10.64
C GLU A 52 -5.24 28.62 10.13
N SER A 53 -5.38 28.90 8.84
CA SER A 53 -6.65 29.26 8.23
C SER A 53 -6.97 28.38 7.01
N ALA A 54 -8.26 28.32 6.67
CA ALA A 54 -8.72 27.68 5.43
C ALA A 54 -8.03 28.31 4.20
N SER A 55 -7.83 29.62 4.20
CA SER A 55 -7.13 30.34 3.13
C SER A 55 -5.68 29.86 2.95
N ASP A 56 -4.97 29.52 4.04
CA ASP A 56 -3.60 29.00 3.97
C ASP A 56 -3.60 27.57 3.41
N ALA A 57 -4.58 26.76 3.84
CA ALA A 57 -4.74 25.39 3.35
C ALA A 57 -5.11 25.35 1.85
N ASP A 58 -5.94 26.29 1.39
CA ASP A 58 -6.33 26.42 -0.02
C ASP A 58 -5.13 26.64 -0.94
N LEU A 59 -4.09 27.34 -0.46
CA LEU A 59 -2.86 27.55 -1.22
C LEU A 59 -2.10 26.25 -1.47
N LEU A 60 -2.25 25.25 -0.59
CA LEU A 60 -1.54 23.97 -0.66
C LEU A 60 -2.29 22.92 -1.49
N ILE A 61 -3.52 23.19 -1.91
CA ILE A 61 -4.31 22.25 -2.72
C ILE A 61 -3.56 21.92 -4.02
N GLY A 62 -3.45 20.62 -4.32
CA GLY A 62 -2.71 20.11 -5.49
C GLY A 62 -1.20 19.98 -5.27
N SER A 63 -0.69 20.32 -4.08
CA SER A 63 0.70 20.07 -3.72
C SER A 63 0.88 18.66 -3.14
N TYR A 64 2.00 18.03 -3.48
CA TYR A 64 2.51 16.84 -2.84
C TYR A 64 3.29 17.19 -1.57
N CYS A 65 3.16 16.35 -0.54
CA CYS A 65 3.96 16.41 0.67
C CYS A 65 5.17 15.47 0.52
N LEU A 66 6.36 16.03 0.37
CA LEU A 66 7.61 15.26 0.35
C LEU A 66 8.26 15.28 1.73
N VAL A 67 8.71 14.12 2.19
CA VAL A 67 9.47 13.95 3.43
C VAL A 67 10.87 13.40 3.11
N ARG A 68 11.79 13.51 4.06
CA ARG A 68 13.09 12.84 3.93
C ARG A 68 12.89 11.34 4.02
N ARG A 69 13.67 10.58 3.24
CA ARG A 69 13.62 9.12 3.30
C ARG A 69 13.97 8.60 4.70
N ASP A 70 15.01 9.17 5.30
CA ASP A 70 15.49 8.77 6.63
C ASP A 70 14.56 9.18 7.78
N SER A 71 13.50 9.96 7.51
CA SER A 71 12.47 10.31 8.49
C SER A 71 11.21 9.46 8.36
N LEU A 72 11.14 8.55 7.38
CA LEU A 72 10.01 7.63 7.27
C LEU A 72 10.05 6.63 8.44
N PRO A 73 8.90 6.31 9.06
CA PRO A 73 8.83 5.21 10.00
C PRO A 73 9.14 3.89 9.28
N GLU A 74 9.65 2.91 10.02
CA GLU A 74 9.69 1.54 9.52
C GLU A 74 8.28 1.11 9.14
N ILE A 75 8.13 0.61 7.92
CA ILE A 75 6.84 0.14 7.42
C ILE A 75 6.66 -1.28 7.96
N ASP A 76 5.71 -1.45 8.87
CA ASP A 76 5.20 -2.79 9.15
C ASP A 76 4.35 -3.24 7.96
N TYR A 77 4.98 -3.97 7.05
CA TYR A 77 4.37 -4.50 5.84
C TYR A 77 3.29 -5.57 6.12
N ALA A 78 3.28 -6.18 7.31
CA ALA A 78 2.19 -7.06 7.72
C ALA A 78 0.92 -6.24 8.03
N SER A 79 1.11 -5.10 8.71
CA SER A 79 0.04 -4.13 8.97
C SER A 79 -0.31 -3.25 7.77
N THR A 80 0.60 -3.15 6.78
CA THR A 80 0.47 -2.25 5.63
C THR A 80 0.78 -2.98 4.30
N PRO A 81 -0.01 -4.00 3.93
CA PRO A 81 0.29 -4.81 2.76
C PRO A 81 0.17 -4.05 1.44
N SER A 82 -0.63 -2.98 1.39
CA SER A 82 -0.75 -2.12 0.21
C SER A 82 0.58 -1.52 -0.26
N ALA A 83 1.57 -1.41 0.62
CA ALA A 83 2.93 -0.95 0.29
C ALA A 83 3.74 -1.95 -0.56
N LEU A 84 3.29 -3.21 -0.63
CA LEU A 84 3.95 -4.31 -1.35
C LEU A 84 3.57 -4.38 -2.83
N ALA A 85 2.63 -3.55 -3.30
CA ALA A 85 2.24 -3.54 -4.72
C ALA A 85 3.46 -3.26 -5.63
N GLY A 86 3.61 -4.06 -6.68
CA GLY A 86 4.75 -4.03 -7.62
C GLY A 86 6.03 -4.73 -7.13
N TRP A 87 5.97 -5.45 -6.01
CA TRP A 87 7.11 -6.25 -5.52
C TRP A 87 7.01 -7.68 -6.05
N ARG A 88 8.15 -8.35 -6.15
CA ARG A 88 8.21 -9.77 -6.53
C ARG A 88 7.95 -10.65 -5.32
N VAL A 89 7.27 -11.78 -5.54
CA VAL A 89 7.01 -12.79 -4.51
C VAL A 89 7.78 -14.06 -4.86
N CYS A 90 8.66 -14.46 -3.94
CA CYS A 90 9.43 -15.69 -4.06
C CYS A 90 9.07 -16.61 -2.90
N ASP A 91 8.52 -17.77 -3.21
CA ASP A 91 8.21 -18.79 -2.23
C ASP A 91 9.38 -19.76 -2.01
N ALA A 92 9.54 -20.24 -0.77
CA ALA A 92 10.59 -21.18 -0.39
C ALA A 92 10.49 -22.54 -1.09
N GLU A 93 9.28 -23.04 -1.37
CA GLU A 93 9.04 -24.32 -2.04
C GLU A 93 8.70 -24.13 -3.52
N PHE A 94 7.93 -23.09 -3.87
CA PHE A 94 7.46 -22.88 -5.24
C PHE A 94 8.37 -22.01 -6.11
N GLY A 95 9.33 -21.31 -5.51
CA GLY A 95 10.20 -20.37 -6.23
C GLY A 95 9.47 -19.09 -6.60
N ASP A 96 9.81 -18.48 -7.73
CA ASP A 96 9.19 -17.23 -8.18
C ASP A 96 7.71 -17.42 -8.51
N LEU A 97 6.85 -16.72 -7.77
CA LEU A 97 5.40 -16.68 -7.98
C LEU A 97 4.98 -15.52 -8.89
N GLY A 98 5.84 -14.52 -9.09
CA GLY A 98 5.58 -13.36 -9.93
C GLY A 98 5.57 -12.04 -9.16
N GLU A 99 4.82 -11.06 -9.69
CA GLU A 99 4.74 -9.70 -9.15
C GLU A 99 3.38 -9.43 -8.51
N ILE A 100 3.35 -8.71 -7.39
CA ILE A 100 2.11 -8.26 -6.73
C ILE A 100 1.45 -7.20 -7.61
N ALA A 101 0.42 -7.60 -8.35
CA ALA A 101 -0.34 -6.72 -9.23
C ALA A 101 -1.22 -5.76 -8.44
N GLU A 102 -1.87 -6.26 -7.37
CA GLU A 102 -2.70 -5.45 -6.49
C GLU A 102 -2.81 -6.08 -5.09
N VAL A 103 -3.32 -5.30 -4.14
CA VAL A 103 -3.61 -5.74 -2.78
C VAL A 103 -5.07 -5.45 -2.47
N ILE A 104 -5.83 -6.49 -2.18
CA ILE A 104 -7.25 -6.41 -1.81
C ILE A 104 -7.34 -6.34 -0.29
N ASP A 105 -7.80 -5.22 0.23
CA ASP A 105 -7.92 -4.98 1.67
C ASP A 105 -9.35 -5.27 2.13
N ASN A 106 -9.59 -6.46 2.70
CA ASN A 106 -10.90 -6.85 3.22
C ASN A 106 -11.00 -6.64 4.75
N PRO A 107 -12.21 -6.43 5.29
CA PRO A 107 -12.43 -6.39 6.74
C PRO A 107 -12.05 -7.74 7.38
N GLY A 108 -10.83 -7.82 7.94
CA GLY A 108 -10.32 -8.97 8.69
C GLY A 108 -9.09 -9.64 8.08
N GLN A 109 -8.84 -9.52 6.78
CA GLN A 109 -7.65 -10.09 6.14
C GLN A 109 -7.38 -9.44 4.77
N SER A 110 -6.15 -9.00 4.53
CA SER A 110 -5.72 -8.52 3.21
C SER A 110 -5.22 -9.67 2.34
N LEU A 111 -5.39 -9.55 1.01
CA LEU A 111 -4.98 -10.54 0.02
C LEU A 111 -4.04 -9.89 -1.01
N LEU A 112 -2.90 -10.51 -1.29
CA LEU A 112 -2.02 -10.14 -2.39
C LEU A 112 -2.48 -10.84 -3.66
N VAL A 113 -2.65 -10.08 -4.74
CA VAL A 113 -2.90 -10.62 -6.07
C VAL A 113 -1.56 -10.66 -6.80
N VAL A 114 -0.98 -11.86 -6.93
CA VAL A 114 0.31 -12.06 -7.59
C VAL A 114 0.09 -12.60 -8.99
N ARG A 115 0.73 -11.98 -9.99
CA ARG A 115 0.70 -12.42 -11.38
C ARG A 115 2.08 -12.88 -11.81
N GLY A 116 2.17 -14.12 -12.25
CA GLY A 116 3.41 -14.71 -12.76
C GLY A 116 3.17 -15.66 -13.91
N GLU A 117 4.18 -16.47 -14.23
CA GLU A 117 4.09 -17.47 -15.30
C GLU A 117 3.04 -18.56 -15.04
N ARG A 118 2.66 -18.74 -13.77
CA ARG A 118 1.65 -19.70 -13.32
C ARG A 118 0.21 -19.16 -13.35
N GLY A 119 0.03 -17.91 -13.78
CA GLY A 119 -1.25 -17.21 -13.75
C GLY A 119 -1.39 -16.28 -12.55
N GLU A 120 -2.63 -16.03 -12.15
CA GLU A 120 -2.97 -15.18 -11.01
C GLU A 120 -3.15 -16.04 -9.74
N VAL A 121 -2.51 -15.62 -8.65
CA VAL A 121 -2.50 -16.29 -7.36
C VAL A 121 -2.92 -15.31 -6.28
N LEU A 122 -3.86 -15.72 -5.44
CA LEU A 122 -4.30 -14.95 -4.28
C LEU A 122 -3.60 -15.45 -3.02
N ILE A 123 -2.82 -14.59 -2.37
CA ILE A 123 -2.02 -14.95 -1.19
C ILE A 123 -2.50 -14.14 0.02
N PRO A 124 -3.02 -14.78 1.08
CA PRO A 124 -3.29 -14.13 2.36
C PRO A 124 -2.08 -13.45 2.96
N VAL A 125 -2.23 -12.20 3.37
CA VAL A 125 -1.23 -11.48 4.16
C VAL A 125 -1.40 -11.91 5.61
N VAL A 126 -0.71 -12.97 5.99
CA VAL A 126 -0.63 -13.45 7.38
C VAL A 126 0.84 -13.71 7.73
N ASP A 127 1.20 -13.45 8.99
CA ASP A 127 2.58 -13.61 9.49
C ASP A 127 3.12 -15.03 9.28
N GLU A 128 2.24 -16.03 9.24
CA GLU A 128 2.63 -17.42 8.99
C GLU A 128 3.19 -17.65 7.57
N PHE A 129 2.78 -16.84 6.59
CA PHE A 129 3.19 -16.99 5.19
C PHE A 129 4.33 -16.05 4.82
N ILE A 130 4.48 -14.90 5.47
CA ILE A 130 5.56 -13.95 5.18
C ILE A 130 6.82 -14.39 5.95
N ARG A 131 7.83 -14.87 5.22
CA ARG A 131 9.11 -15.32 5.79
C ARG A 131 10.15 -14.21 5.87
N SER A 132 10.21 -13.36 4.86
CA SER A 132 11.22 -12.31 4.77
C SER A 132 10.78 -11.18 3.85
N ILE A 133 11.26 -9.97 4.11
CA ILE A 133 11.03 -8.81 3.25
C ILE A 133 12.41 -8.23 2.92
N GLN A 134 12.73 -8.15 1.64
CA GLN A 134 13.99 -7.60 1.12
C GLN A 134 13.68 -6.28 0.41
N GLU A 135 13.74 -5.17 1.15
CA GLU A 135 13.33 -3.86 0.63
C GLU A 135 14.21 -3.37 -0.54
N GLU A 136 15.52 -3.59 -0.48
CA GLU A 136 16.44 -3.17 -1.55
C GLU A 136 16.16 -3.86 -2.89
N GLU A 137 15.80 -5.14 -2.83
CA GLU A 137 15.52 -5.97 -4.01
C GLU A 137 14.03 -5.93 -4.42
N ARG A 138 13.16 -5.38 -3.56
CA ARG A 138 11.70 -5.42 -3.68
C ARG A 138 11.18 -6.85 -3.82
N VAL A 139 11.66 -7.73 -2.95
CA VAL A 139 11.28 -9.15 -2.92
C VAL A 139 10.64 -9.49 -1.58
N VAL A 140 9.47 -10.12 -1.65
CA VAL A 140 8.78 -10.73 -0.51
C VAL A 140 9.02 -12.23 -0.56
N GLY A 141 9.65 -12.76 0.49
CA GLY A 141 9.85 -14.19 0.68
C GLY A 141 8.66 -14.81 1.38
N THR A 142 8.03 -15.83 0.79
CA THR A 142 6.88 -16.53 1.38
C THR A 142 7.15 -18.02 1.65
N ALA A 143 6.34 -18.61 2.53
CA ALA A 143 6.25 -20.05 2.71
C ALA A 143 4.78 -20.47 2.76
N ILE A 144 4.20 -20.66 1.57
CA ILE A 144 2.79 -20.96 1.41
C ILE A 144 2.58 -22.48 1.39
N PRO A 145 1.62 -23.02 2.15
CA PRO A 145 1.32 -24.44 2.08
C PRO A 145 0.77 -24.82 0.69
N ALA A 146 1.25 -25.94 0.15
CA ALA A 146 0.97 -26.38 -1.22
C ALA A 146 -0.53 -26.42 -1.61
N GLY A 147 -1.42 -26.69 -0.66
CA GLY A 147 -2.86 -26.76 -0.92
C GLY A 147 -3.55 -25.41 -1.16
N LEU A 148 -2.89 -24.27 -0.90
CA LEU A 148 -3.49 -22.94 -1.05
C LEU A 148 -3.42 -22.42 -2.49
N LEU A 149 -2.38 -22.83 -3.25
CA LEU A 149 -2.17 -22.39 -4.63
C LEU A 149 -3.14 -23.04 -5.63
N THR A 150 -3.82 -24.12 -5.25
CA THR A 150 -4.74 -24.88 -6.13
C THR A 150 -6.13 -24.25 -6.26
N LEU A 151 -6.47 -23.27 -5.42
CA LEU A 151 -7.84 -22.73 -5.33
C LEU A 151 -8.27 -21.80 -6.49
N SER A 152 -7.42 -21.51 -7.47
CA SER A 152 -7.79 -20.70 -8.65
C SER A 152 -8.16 -21.51 -9.90
N GLU A 153 -8.12 -22.85 -9.87
CA GLU A 153 -8.49 -23.70 -11.02
C GLU A 153 -10.00 -24.07 -11.09
N SER A 154 -10.88 -23.50 -10.26
CA SER A 154 -12.31 -23.85 -10.28
C SER A 154 -13.23 -22.63 -10.35
N SER A 155 -13.45 -22.10 -11.56
CA SER A 155 -14.66 -21.34 -11.93
C SER A 155 -14.85 -21.30 -13.45
N ASP A 156 -14.72 -22.45 -14.11
CA ASP A 156 -15.30 -22.71 -15.44
C ASP A 156 -16.04 -24.06 -15.37
N GLU A 157 -17.04 -24.16 -14.49
CA GLU A 157 -18.12 -25.13 -14.70
C GLU A 157 -19.14 -24.48 -15.64
N ASP A 158 -18.84 -24.54 -16.94
CA ASP A 158 -19.83 -24.40 -18.00
C ASP A 158 -20.93 -25.45 -17.74
N LEU A 159 -22.08 -24.97 -17.26
CA LEU A 159 -23.31 -25.74 -17.14
C LEU A 159 -23.64 -26.33 -18.52
N PRO A 160 -23.87 -27.65 -18.66
CA PRO A 160 -24.43 -28.15 -19.91
C PRO A 160 -25.84 -27.58 -20.06
N GLU A 161 -26.06 -26.80 -21.13
CA GLU A 161 -27.39 -26.45 -21.61
C GLU A 161 -28.10 -27.73 -22.05
N ASP A 162 -28.86 -28.34 -21.14
CA ASP A 162 -29.92 -29.28 -21.47
C ASP A 162 -31.22 -28.48 -21.50
N GLU A 163 -31.65 -28.05 -22.69
CA GLU A 163 -33.08 -27.89 -23.00
C GLU A 163 -33.37 -28.12 -24.49
N SER A 164 -34.03 -29.28 -24.72
CA SER A 164 -35.05 -29.60 -25.75
C SER A 164 -34.65 -29.91 -27.20
#